data_AF-A0A7L2CTN3-F1
#
_entry.id   AF-A0A7L2CTN3-F1
#
_cell.length_a   1.000
_cell.length_b   1.000
_cell.length_c   1.000
_cell.angle_alpha   90.00
_cell.angle_beta   90.00
_cell.angle_gamma   90.00
#
_symmetry.space_group_name_H-M   'P 1'
#
loop_
_entity.id
_entity.type
_entity.pdbx_description
1 polymer ?
#
loop_
_entity_poly.entity_id
_entity_poly.type
_entity_poly.pdbx_seq_one_letter_code
_entity_poly.pdbx_strand_id
1 'polypeptide(L)'
;ACALGRAPPPPRVAVRCPPAGACFSAHLADVSYAEARGDCDRRRGSLAWVSGEPELHLVLELLAEAAVPAPALFWVGLKRNASACTHEEQPLRGFSWEGVGGGAAPQEVPAALGR
;
A
#
# COMPACT_ATOMS: atom_id res chain seq x y z
N ALA A 1 1.82 -5.35 -0.96
CA ALA A 1 0.65 -5.05 -1.81
C ALA A 1 0.99 -3.92 -2.77
N CYS A 2 0.48 -3.95 -4.00
CA CYS A 2 0.70 -2.90 -5.01
C CYS A 2 -0.60 -2.17 -5.36
N ALA A 3 -0.55 -0.85 -5.52
CA ALA A 3 -1.58 -0.05 -6.19
C ALA A 3 -1.29 -0.01 -7.70
N LEU A 4 -2.24 -0.40 -8.55
CA LEU A 4 -2.07 -0.56 -9.99
C LEU A 4 -2.78 0.58 -10.76
N GLY A 5 -2.22 0.95 -11.92
CA GLY A 5 -2.96 1.65 -12.98
C GLY A 5 -4.03 0.75 -13.63
N ARG A 6 -4.87 1.30 -14.52
CA ARG A 6 -6.01 0.64 -15.23
C ARG A 6 -5.62 -0.52 -16.19
N ALA A 7 -4.71 -1.39 -15.82
CA ALA A 7 -4.39 -2.63 -16.55
C ALA A 7 -4.91 -3.85 -15.77
N PRO A 8 -5.44 -4.88 -16.46
CA PRO A 8 -5.93 -6.09 -15.81
C PRO A 8 -4.79 -6.86 -15.15
N PRO A 9 -4.99 -7.39 -13.93
CA PRO A 9 -3.96 -8.11 -13.18
C PRO A 9 -3.78 -9.56 -13.66
N PRO A 10 -2.62 -10.19 -13.36
CA PRO A 10 -2.40 -11.60 -13.65
C PRO A 10 -3.25 -12.53 -12.74
N PRO A 11 -3.59 -13.75 -13.20
CA PRO A 11 -4.65 -14.61 -12.63
C PRO A 11 -4.35 -15.26 -11.26
N ARG A 12 -3.20 -14.98 -10.64
CA ARG A 12 -2.81 -15.54 -9.32
C ARG A 12 -2.73 -14.51 -8.20
N VAL A 13 -3.20 -13.29 -8.48
CA VAL A 13 -3.07 -12.13 -7.61
C VAL A 13 -4.48 -11.73 -7.22
N ALA A 14 -4.80 -11.76 -5.93
CA ALA A 14 -6.02 -11.15 -5.43
C ALA A 14 -5.97 -9.65 -5.81
N VAL A 15 -7.05 -9.13 -6.39
CA VAL A 15 -7.17 -7.71 -6.79
C VAL A 15 -8.53 -7.16 -6.41
N ARG A 16 -8.52 -5.91 -5.95
CA ARG A 16 -9.71 -5.14 -5.59
C ARG A 16 -9.64 -3.76 -6.22
N CYS A 17 -10.70 -3.34 -6.89
CA CYS A 17 -10.80 -2.04 -7.54
C CYS A 17 -12.06 -1.32 -7.03
N PRO A 18 -11.94 -0.11 -6.48
CA PRO A 18 -13.10 0.73 -6.25
C PRO A 18 -13.72 1.20 -7.57
N PRO A 19 -14.98 1.69 -7.56
CA PRO A 19 -15.62 2.28 -8.74
C PRO A 19 -14.83 3.44 -9.35
N ALA A 20 -14.12 4.19 -8.51
CA ALA A 20 -13.20 5.26 -8.91
C ALA A 20 -11.97 5.23 -8.00
N GLY A 21 -10.78 5.54 -8.55
CA GLY A 21 -9.51 5.53 -7.83
C GLY A 21 -8.55 4.44 -8.31
N ALA A 22 -7.64 4.02 -7.42
CA ALA A 22 -6.62 3.02 -7.72
C ALA A 22 -7.10 1.59 -7.42
N CYS A 23 -6.67 0.62 -8.23
CA CYS A 23 -6.84 -0.80 -7.91
C CYS A 23 -5.70 -1.28 -7.00
N PHE A 24 -5.97 -2.22 -6.11
CA PHE A 24 -5.00 -2.81 -5.19
C PHE A 24 -4.81 -4.30 -5.46
N SER A 25 -3.60 -4.79 -5.25
CA SER A 25 -3.22 -6.18 -5.51
C SER A 25 -2.28 -6.75 -4.43
N ALA A 26 -2.51 -7.99 -3.99
CA ALA A 26 -1.69 -8.66 -2.98
C ALA A 26 -0.71 -9.64 -3.61
N HIS A 27 0.56 -9.59 -3.20
CA HIS A 27 1.64 -10.43 -3.71
C HIS A 27 2.36 -11.06 -2.52
N LEU A 28 2.57 -12.39 -2.56
CA LEU A 28 3.07 -13.19 -1.45
C LEU A 28 4.58 -13.48 -1.51
N ALA A 29 5.31 -12.82 -2.42
CA ALA A 29 6.75 -12.98 -2.50
C ALA A 29 7.41 -12.42 -1.23
N ASP A 30 8.23 -13.25 -0.58
CA ASP A 30 9.04 -12.83 0.56
C ASP A 30 10.33 -12.17 0.03
N VAL A 31 10.29 -10.84 -0.04
CA VAL A 31 11.34 -10.01 -0.64
C VAL A 31 11.51 -8.74 0.19
N SER A 32 12.64 -8.06 0.01
CA SER A 32 12.89 -6.78 0.69
C SER A 32 11.91 -5.69 0.25
N TYR A 33 11.78 -4.63 1.05
CA TYR A 33 10.99 -3.44 0.70
C TYR A 33 11.37 -2.87 -0.67
N ALA A 34 12.67 -2.79 -0.96
CA ALA A 34 13.17 -2.22 -2.21
C ALA A 34 12.81 -3.09 -3.43
N GLU A 35 12.88 -4.41 -3.28
CA GLU A 35 12.44 -5.35 -4.31
C GLU A 35 10.92 -5.27 -4.49
N ALA A 36 10.14 -5.29 -3.42
CA ALA A 36 8.68 -5.15 -3.47
C ALA A 36 8.25 -3.84 -4.16
N ARG A 37 8.94 -2.74 -3.88
CA ARG A 37 8.75 -1.46 -4.58
C ARG A 37 9.03 -1.61 -6.08
N GLY A 38 10.21 -2.11 -6.44
CA GLY A 38 10.58 -2.31 -7.85
C GLY A 38 9.62 -3.24 -8.58
N ASP A 39 9.07 -4.24 -7.89
CA ASP A 39 8.04 -5.13 -8.39
C ASP A 39 6.73 -4.40 -8.72
N CYS A 40 6.26 -3.54 -7.81
CA CYS A 40 5.08 -2.72 -8.06
C CYS A 40 5.32 -1.71 -9.20
N ASP A 41 6.51 -1.10 -9.26
CA ASP A 41 6.89 -0.17 -10.33
C ASP A 41 6.85 -0.86 -11.71
N ARG A 42 7.38 -2.10 -11.82
CA ARG A 42 7.31 -2.90 -13.06
C ARG A 42 5.88 -3.23 -13.50
N ARG A 43 4.93 -3.22 -12.57
CA ARG A 43 3.49 -3.41 -12.82
C ARG A 43 2.77 -2.09 -13.13
N ARG A 44 3.53 -1.00 -13.37
CA ARG A 44 3.02 0.36 -13.63
C ARG A 44 2.16 0.86 -12.46
N GLY A 45 2.63 0.61 -11.25
CA GLY A 45 1.97 0.93 -10.00
C GLY A 45 2.95 1.40 -8.92
N SER A 46 2.47 1.55 -7.68
CA SER A 46 3.29 1.76 -6.46
C SER A 46 3.06 0.63 -5.48
N LEU A 47 3.85 0.59 -4.41
CA LEU A 47 3.37 -0.02 -3.17
C LEU A 47 2.04 0.60 -2.73
N ALA A 48 1.16 -0.22 -2.15
CA ALA A 48 -0.16 0.23 -1.71
C ALA A 48 -0.06 1.37 -0.67
N TRP A 49 -1.01 2.29 -0.73
CA TRP A 49 -1.13 3.45 0.15
C TRP A 49 -2.57 3.56 0.63
N VAL A 50 -2.79 4.32 1.71
CA VAL A 50 -4.12 4.52 2.29
C VAL A 50 -4.33 6.01 2.56
N SER A 51 -5.35 6.60 1.93
CA SER A 51 -5.71 8.02 2.14
C SER A 51 -6.89 8.22 3.10
N GLY A 52 -7.57 7.14 3.45
CA GLY A 52 -8.64 7.13 4.42
C GLY A 52 -9.26 5.74 4.54
N GLU A 53 -10.45 5.69 5.15
CA GLU A 53 -11.16 4.44 5.37
C GLU A 53 -11.46 3.63 4.10
N PRO A 54 -11.81 4.23 2.93
CA PRO A 54 -12.13 3.44 1.75
C PRO A 54 -10.96 2.57 1.26
N GLU A 55 -9.76 3.15 1.12
CA GLU A 55 -8.58 2.38 0.72
C GLU A 55 -8.16 1.39 1.80
N LEU A 56 -8.33 1.74 3.08
CA LEU A 56 -8.01 0.84 4.18
C LEU A 56 -8.85 -0.43 4.12
N HIS A 57 -10.17 -0.29 3.96
CA HIS A 57 -11.08 -1.43 3.84
C HIS A 57 -10.72 -2.29 2.62
N LEU A 58 -10.48 -1.68 1.47
CA LEU A 58 -10.08 -2.40 0.25
C LEU A 58 -8.79 -3.20 0.44
N VAL A 59 -7.78 -2.60 1.09
CA VAL A 59 -6.52 -3.29 1.38
C VAL A 59 -6.76 -4.44 2.37
N LEU A 60 -7.52 -4.24 3.44
CA LEU A 60 -7.80 -5.30 4.42
C LEU A 60 -8.57 -6.49 3.82
N GLU A 61 -9.61 -6.23 3.02
CA GLU A 61 -10.35 -7.28 2.30
C GLU A 61 -9.46 -8.05 1.34
N LEU A 62 -8.63 -7.33 0.59
CA LEU A 62 -7.64 -7.91 -0.31
C LEU A 62 -6.65 -8.83 0.41
N LEU A 63 -6.20 -8.45 1.61
CA LEU A 63 -5.31 -9.29 2.42
C LEU A 63 -6.02 -10.54 2.94
N ALA A 64 -7.30 -10.42 3.34
CA ALA A 64 -8.10 -11.57 3.78
C ALA A 64 -8.32 -12.59 2.65
N GLU A 65 -8.54 -12.11 1.43
CA GLU A 65 -8.77 -12.95 0.25
C GLU A 65 -7.52 -13.62 -0.32
N ALA A 66 -6.34 -13.06 -0.05
CA ALA A 66 -5.08 -13.66 -0.47
C ALA A 66 -4.84 -15.05 0.17
N ALA A 67 -5.73 -15.50 1.07
CA ALA A 67 -5.77 -16.84 1.67
C ALA A 67 -4.42 -17.26 2.27
N VAL A 68 -3.70 -16.29 2.83
CA VAL A 68 -2.37 -16.49 3.40
C VAL A 68 -2.52 -17.12 4.79
N PRO A 69 -1.71 -18.14 5.13
CA PRO A 69 -1.62 -18.60 6.51
C PRO A 69 -1.28 -17.43 7.43
N ALA A 70 -2.15 -17.15 8.40
CA ALA A 70 -1.92 -16.08 9.37
C ALA A 70 -0.85 -16.51 10.40
N PRO A 71 0.03 -15.59 10.85
CA PRO A 71 0.11 -14.17 10.48
C PRO A 71 0.90 -13.94 9.19
N ALA A 72 0.36 -13.12 8.28
CA ALA A 72 1.05 -12.68 7.06
C ALA A 72 1.27 -11.16 7.09
N LEU A 73 2.50 -10.73 6.79
CA LEU A 73 2.88 -9.33 6.70
C LEU A 73 3.02 -8.93 5.24
N PHE A 74 2.59 -7.72 4.92
CA PHE A 74 2.66 -7.17 3.57
C PHE A 74 3.35 -5.83 3.57
N TRP A 75 4.24 -5.63 2.61
CA TRP A 75 4.80 -4.31 2.35
C TRP A 75 3.73 -3.35 1.81
N VAL A 76 3.70 -2.16 2.38
CA VAL A 76 2.95 -0.99 1.91
C VAL A 76 3.92 0.17 1.68
N GLY A 77 3.47 1.21 0.97
CA GLY A 77 4.29 2.36 0.59
C GLY A 77 4.60 3.31 1.73
N LEU A 78 4.52 2.91 3.00
CA LEU A 78 4.71 3.80 4.14
C LEU A 78 6.16 3.82 4.58
N LYS A 79 6.79 5.00 4.66
CA LYS A 79 8.18 5.15 5.13
C LYS A 79 8.36 6.33 6.04
N ARG A 80 9.25 6.17 7.02
CA ARG A 80 9.74 7.28 7.84
C ARG A 80 10.70 8.13 7.02
N ASN A 81 10.50 9.44 7.04
CA ASN A 81 11.46 10.38 6.47
C ASN A 81 12.77 10.32 7.27
N ALA A 82 13.92 10.36 6.60
CA ALA A 82 15.23 10.12 7.22
C ALA A 82 15.53 11.07 8.41
N SER A 83 15.07 12.31 8.33
CA SER A 83 15.23 13.34 9.36
C SER A 83 14.09 13.44 10.37
N ALA A 84 13.05 12.60 10.25
CA ALA A 84 11.86 12.72 11.07
C ALA A 84 11.87 11.80 12.29
N CYS A 85 11.48 12.36 13.43
CA CYS A 85 11.26 11.61 14.67
C CYS A 85 9.81 11.10 14.75
N THR A 86 9.67 9.86 15.22
CA THR A 86 8.40 9.27 15.63
C THR A 86 8.03 9.71 17.05
N HIS A 87 6.75 9.60 17.42
CA HIS A 87 6.26 9.90 18.76
C HIS A 87 5.28 8.82 19.20
N GLU A 88 5.32 8.39 20.46
CA GLU A 88 4.50 7.25 20.92
C GLU A 88 3.00 7.51 20.79
N GLU A 89 2.54 8.71 21.18
CA GLU A 89 1.14 9.11 21.04
C GLU A 89 0.72 9.49 19.60
N GLN A 90 1.67 9.50 18.66
CA GLN A 90 1.44 9.81 17.25
C GLN A 90 2.26 8.83 16.39
N PRO A 91 1.84 7.55 16.32
CA PRO A 91 2.64 6.46 15.77
C PRO A 91 3.05 6.67 14.30
N LEU A 92 2.24 7.41 13.54
CA LEU A 92 2.51 7.72 12.12
C LEU A 92 3.23 9.06 11.93
N ARG A 93 3.60 9.76 13.00
CA ARG A 93 4.38 11.01 12.93
C ARG A 93 5.72 10.76 12.25
N GLY A 94 6.03 11.57 11.25
CA GLY A 94 7.28 11.48 10.50
C GLY A 94 7.28 10.43 9.39
N PHE A 95 6.17 9.73 9.19
CA PHE A 95 5.96 8.86 8.04
C PHE A 95 5.28 9.61 6.89
N SER A 96 5.57 9.16 5.67
CA SER A 96 4.93 9.60 4.44
C SER A 96 4.67 8.39 3.55
N TRP A 97 3.69 8.51 2.65
CA TRP A 97 3.48 7.51 1.62
C TRP A 97 4.44 7.77 0.45
N GLU A 98 5.05 6.71 -0.07
CA GLU A 98 5.81 6.75 -1.29
C GLU A 98 4.84 6.88 -2.48
N GLY A 99 4.84 8.05 -3.11
CA GLY A 99 4.14 8.27 -4.38
C GLY A 99 4.97 7.84 -5.58
N VAL A 100 4.33 7.21 -6.58
CA VAL A 100 4.82 7.28 -7.97
C VAL A 100 4.34 8.61 -8.57
N GLY A 101 5.10 9.16 -9.51
CA GLY A 101 4.81 10.41 -10.24
C GLY A 101 3.56 10.41 -11.13
N GLY A 102 2.42 9.97 -10.60
CA GLY A 102 1.10 9.91 -11.24
C GLY A 102 -0.06 10.34 -10.33
N GLY A 103 0.21 11.01 -9.21
CA GLY A 103 -0.76 11.85 -8.49
C GLY A 103 -1.88 11.16 -7.69
N ALA A 104 -1.92 9.83 -7.58
CA ALA A 104 -3.01 9.14 -6.89
C ALA A 104 -2.82 9.00 -5.38
N ALA A 105 -1.58 8.85 -4.90
CA ALA A 105 -1.30 8.68 -3.47
C ALA A 105 -1.20 10.04 -2.74
N PRO A 106 -1.77 10.19 -1.53
CA PRO A 106 -1.49 11.35 -0.70
C PRO A 106 -0.04 11.31 -0.25
N GLN A 107 0.65 12.46 -0.26
CA GLN A 107 2.05 12.52 0.19
C GLN A 107 2.17 12.40 1.71
N GLU A 108 1.21 12.96 2.45
CA GLU A 108 1.17 12.93 3.90
C GLU A 108 0.20 11.86 4.40
N VAL A 109 0.45 11.35 5.62
CA VAL A 109 -0.45 10.40 6.28
C VAL A 109 -1.59 11.19 6.95
N PRO A 110 -2.86 10.93 6.58
CA PRO A 110 -4.00 11.54 7.25
C PRO A 110 -3.97 11.29 8.77
N ALA A 111 -4.20 12.34 9.57
CA ALA A 111 -4.21 12.25 11.03
C ALA A 111 -5.23 11.24 11.59
N ALA A 112 -6.27 10.92 10.81
CA ALA A 112 -7.29 9.94 11.17
C ALA A 112 -6.77 8.48 11.17
N LEU A 113 -5.69 8.17 10.47
CA LEU A 113 -5.14 6.81 10.39
C LEU A 113 -4.19 6.46 11.53
N GLY A 114 -3.85 7.42 12.39
CA GLY A 114 -2.86 7.28 13.47
C GLY A 114 -3.41 7.50 14.87
N ARG A 115 -4.73 7.39 15.06
CA ARG A 115 -5.43 7.39 16.36
C ARG A 115 -6.00 6.01 16.63
#